data_AF-A0A1Y4HE67-F1
#
_entry.id   AF-A0A1Y4HE67-F1
#
_cell.length_a   1.000
_cell.length_b   1.000
_cell.length_c   1.000
_cell.angle_alpha   90.00
_cell.angle_beta   90.00
_cell.angle_gamma   90.00
#
_symmetry.space_group_name_H-M   'P 1'
#
loop_
_entity.id
_entity.type
_entity.pdbx_description
1 polymer ?
#
loop_
_entity_poly.entity_id
_entity_poly.type
_entity_poly.pdbx_seq_one_letter_code
_entity_poly.pdbx_strand_id
1 'polypeptide(L)'
;MELYQEILCHVFANEKIQVYFPELIHTDVTRIVELECYKALAKVKAIIENDALEDSECFQQIEEIVCTFEELGSGGGSRHDFN
;
A
#
# COMPACT_ATOMS: atom_id res chain seq x y z
N MET A 1 -2.07 26.64 -6.80
CA MET A 1 -2.27 26.66 -5.34
C MET A 1 -2.48 28.10 -4.94
N GLU A 2 -3.23 28.37 -3.88
CA GLU A 2 -3.38 29.73 -3.35
C GLU A 2 -2.10 30.15 -2.60
N LEU A 3 -1.81 31.46 -2.53
CA LEU A 3 -0.58 32.00 -1.92
C LEU A 3 -0.33 31.47 -0.49
N TYR A 4 -1.40 31.30 0.31
CA TYR A 4 -1.27 30.77 1.67
C TYR A 4 -0.76 29.30 1.68
N GLN A 5 -1.11 28.51 0.67
CA GLN A 5 -0.67 27.12 0.56
C GLN A 5 0.81 27.04 0.17
N GLU A 6 1.26 27.93 -0.71
CA GLU A 6 2.67 28.01 -1.12
C GLU A 6 3.58 28.38 0.07
N ILE A 7 3.14 29.34 0.88
CA ILE A 7 3.83 29.75 2.11
C ILE A 7 3.90 28.57 3.10
N LEU A 8 2.78 27.87 3.31
CA LEU A 8 2.74 26.71 4.20
C LEU A 8 3.64 25.57 3.71
N CYS A 9 3.65 25.27 2.41
CA CYS A 9 4.54 24.27 1.83
C CYS A 9 6.02 24.61 2.04
N HIS A 10 6.41 25.87 1.85
CA HIS A 10 7.78 26.32 2.10
C HIS A 10 8.17 26.18 3.58
N VAL A 11 7.27 26.52 4.52
CA VAL A 11 7.54 26.35 5.96
C VAL A 11 7.65 24.87 6.32
N PHE A 12 6.70 24.03 5.87
CA PHE A 12 6.69 22.61 6.18
C PHE A 12 7.90 21.85 5.60
N ALA A 13 8.38 22.24 4.41
CA ALA A 13 9.54 21.61 3.79
C ALA A 13 10.85 21.86 4.56
N ASN A 14 10.93 22.93 5.35
CA ASN A 14 12.16 23.35 6.03
C ASN A 14 12.14 23.11 7.55
N GLU A 15 11.02 22.63 8.09
CA GLU A 15 10.83 22.43 9.53
C GLU A 15 10.77 20.94 9.89
N LYS A 16 11.16 20.62 11.13
CA LYS A 16 11.01 19.27 11.66
C LYS A 16 9.53 19.01 11.97
N ILE A 17 8.87 18.22 11.13
CA ILE A 17 7.48 17.82 11.34
C ILE A 17 7.41 16.64 12.32
N GLN A 18 6.54 16.75 13.33
CA GLN A 18 6.12 15.62 14.15
C GLN A 18 4.62 15.39 13.94
N VAL A 19 4.24 14.17 13.59
CA VAL A 19 2.84 13.80 13.37
C VAL A 19 2.36 13.04 14.60
N TYR A 20 1.30 13.54 15.23
CA TYR A 20 0.64 12.92 16.36
C TYR A 20 -0.78 12.53 15.95
N PHE A 21 -1.16 11.28 16.22
CA PHE A 21 -2.50 10.76 15.95
C PHE A 21 -3.25 10.61 17.28
N PRO A 22 -3.95 11.66 17.75
CA PRO A 22 -4.58 11.67 19.07
C PRO A 22 -5.69 10.65 19.22
N GLU A 23 -6.31 10.17 18.14
CA GLU A 23 -7.38 9.16 18.19
C GLU A 23 -6.86 7.71 18.09
N LEU A 24 -5.57 7.53 17.84
CA LEU A 24 -4.87 6.23 17.83
C LEU A 24 -4.49 5.81 19.26
N ILE A 25 -5.42 5.96 20.21
CA ILE A 25 -5.16 5.84 21.66
C ILE A 25 -4.98 4.37 22.09
N HIS A 26 -5.54 3.42 21.33
CA HIS A 26 -5.65 2.01 21.74
C HIS A 26 -5.32 0.99 20.66
N THR A 27 -5.00 1.44 19.45
CA THR A 27 -4.66 0.52 18.38
C THR A 27 -3.16 0.34 18.41
N ASP A 28 -2.74 -0.78 19.00
CA ASP A 28 -1.37 -1.26 18.87
C ASP A 28 -1.03 -1.22 17.37
N VAL A 29 -0.11 -0.33 16.99
CA VAL A 29 0.28 -0.14 15.58
C VAL A 29 0.66 -1.50 14.98
N THR A 30 1.24 -2.38 15.80
CA THR A 30 1.50 -3.79 15.49
C THR A 30 0.24 -4.53 15.05
N ARG A 31 -0.87 -4.40 15.77
CA ARG A 31 -2.15 -5.04 15.46
C ARG A 31 -2.80 -4.47 14.19
N ILE A 32 -2.62 -3.18 13.90
CA ILE A 32 -3.05 -2.61 12.60
C ILE A 32 -2.26 -3.28 11.48
N VAL A 33 -0.93 -3.29 11.60
CA VAL A 33 -0.06 -3.90 10.59
C VAL A 33 -0.38 -5.38 10.41
N GLU A 34 -0.57 -6.13 11.49
CA GLU A 34 -0.98 -7.55 11.45
C GLU A 34 -2.32 -7.76 10.74
N LEU A 35 -3.33 -6.93 11.03
CA LEU A 35 -4.65 -7.03 10.41
C LEU A 35 -4.60 -6.71 8.91
N GLU A 36 -3.88 -5.66 8.52
CA GLU A 36 -3.74 -5.28 7.12
C GLU A 36 -2.90 -6.32 6.35
N CYS A 37 -1.81 -6.82 6.93
CA CYS A 37 -1.05 -7.94 6.37
C CYS A 37 -1.90 -9.19 6.21
N TYR A 38 -2.74 -9.53 7.19
CA TYR A 38 -3.65 -10.68 7.10
C TYR A 38 -4.66 -10.53 5.97
N LYS A 39 -5.26 -9.34 5.80
CA LYS A 39 -6.19 -9.06 4.70
C LYS A 39 -5.52 -9.21 3.33
N ALA A 40 -4.29 -8.71 3.20
CA ALA A 40 -3.53 -8.86 1.96
C ALA A 40 -3.17 -10.32 1.67
N LEU A 41 -2.72 -11.08 2.68
CA LEU A 41 -2.49 -12.52 2.52
C LEU A 41 -3.77 -13.26 2.12
N ALA A 42 -4.93 -12.88 2.67
CA ALA A 42 -6.22 -13.46 2.27
C ALA A 42 -6.59 -13.14 0.81
N LYS A 43 -6.35 -11.90 0.35
CA LYS A 43 -6.52 -11.51 -1.06
C LYS A 43 -5.58 -12.29 -1.98
N VAL A 44 -4.28 -12.35 -1.66
CA VAL A 44 -3.29 -13.12 -2.42
C VAL A 44 -3.69 -14.58 -2.52
N LYS A 45 -4.12 -15.19 -1.40
CA LYS A 45 -4.62 -16.56 -1.39
C LYS A 45 -5.82 -16.74 -2.33
N ALA A 46 -6.78 -15.82 -2.32
CA ALA A 46 -7.95 -15.88 -3.21
C ALA A 46 -7.57 -15.76 -4.69
N ILE A 47 -6.57 -14.94 -5.02
CA ILE A 47 -6.03 -14.82 -6.39
C ILE A 47 -5.37 -16.14 -6.83
N ILE A 48 -4.59 -16.77 -5.95
CA ILE A 48 -3.91 -18.05 -6.22
C ILE A 48 -4.90 -19.21 -6.36
N GLU A 49 -5.93 -19.27 -5.51
CA GLU A 49 -6.96 -20.33 -5.55
C GLU A 49 -7.99 -20.14 -6.68
N ASN A 50 -7.88 -19.06 -7.47
CA ASN A 50 -8.75 -18.82 -8.61
C ASN A 50 -8.33 -19.68 -9.81
N ASP A 51 -8.81 -20.92 -9.86
CA ASP A 51 -8.59 -21.90 -10.95
C ASP A 51 -9.37 -21.57 -12.25
N ALA A 52 -10.02 -20.41 -12.34
CA ALA A 52 -10.78 -20.02 -13.53
C ALA A 52 -9.90 -19.45 -14.66
N LEU A 53 -8.61 -19.20 -14.39
CA LEU A 53 -7.68 -18.56 -15.32
C LEU A 53 -6.84 -19.62 -16.03
N GLU A 54 -6.76 -19.54 -17.36
CA GLU A 54 -5.89 -20.44 -18.14
C GLU A 54 -4.41 -20.04 -17.97
N ASP A 55 -3.44 -20.95 -18.23
CA ASP A 55 -1.99 -20.67 -18.05
C ASP A 55 -1.52 -19.37 -18.76
N SER A 56 -2.19 -18.95 -19.84
CA SER A 56 -1.93 -17.68 -20.54
C SER A 56 -2.31 -16.42 -19.75
N GLU A 57 -3.12 -16.55 -18.70
CA GLU A 57 -3.62 -15.46 -17.84
C GLU A 57 -2.89 -15.41 -16.49
N CYS A 58 -1.93 -16.30 -16.25
CA CYS A 58 -1.12 -16.34 -15.02
C CYS A 58 -0.39 -15.00 -14.73
N PHE A 59 -0.09 -14.22 -15.77
CA PHE A 59 0.45 -12.86 -15.63
C PHE A 59 -0.54 -11.90 -14.94
N GLN A 60 -1.85 -12.02 -15.19
CA GLN A 60 -2.87 -11.21 -14.52
C GLN A 60 -2.95 -11.54 -13.03
N GLN A 61 -2.82 -12.81 -12.64
CA GLN A 61 -2.77 -13.19 -11.22
C GLN A 61 -1.57 -12.56 -10.50
N ILE A 62 -0.40 -12.56 -11.16
CA ILE A 62 0.80 -11.92 -10.60
C ILE A 62 0.61 -10.41 -10.46
N GLU A 63 0.01 -9.74 -11.45
CA GLU A 63 -0.28 -8.30 -11.36
C GLU A 63 -1.30 -7.98 -10.25
N GLU A 64 -2.34 -8.79 -10.06
CA GLU A 64 -3.31 -8.62 -8.97
C GLU A 64 -2.66 -8.78 -7.59
N ILE A 65 -1.69 -9.70 -7.47
CA ILE A 65 -0.88 -9.85 -6.24
C ILE A 65 -0.04 -8.58 -6.01
N VAL A 66 0.60 -8.03 -7.05
CA VAL A 66 1.38 -6.79 -6.95
C VAL A 66 0.50 -5.61 -6.56
N CYS A 67 -0.68 -5.45 -7.16
CA CYS A 67 -1.66 -4.42 -6.79
C CYS A 67 -2.08 -4.54 -5.33
N THR A 68 -2.26 -5.78 -4.83
CA THR A 68 -2.59 -6.02 -3.42
C THR A 68 -1.49 -5.50 -2.47
N PHE A 69 -0.22 -5.60 -2.86
CA PHE A 69 0.89 -5.01 -2.08
C PHE A 69 0.93 -3.48 -2.20
N GLU A 70 0.64 -2.92 -3.37
CA GLU A 70 0.59 -1.46 -3.59
C GLU A 70 -0.53 -0.79 -2.78
N GLU A 71 -1.70 -1.43 -2.67
CA GLU A 71 -2.81 -0.98 -1.81
C GLU A 71 -2.43 -0.93 -0.32
N LEU A 72 -1.52 -1.81 0.12
CA LEU A 72 -0.96 -1.77 1.48
C LEU A 72 0.10 -0.66 1.68
N GLY A 73 0.48 0.05 0.62
CA GLY A 73 1.57 1.03 0.63
C GLY A 73 2.96 0.41 0.48
N SER A 74 3.06 -0.88 0.16
CA SER A 74 4.31 -1.52 -0.26
C SER A 74 4.45 -1.37 -1.77
N GLY A 75 5.58 -0.90 -2.30
CA GLY A 75 5.76 -0.70 -3.74
C GLY A 75 5.76 -1.98 -4.60
N GLY A 76 5.27 -3.12 -4.08
CA GLY A 76 5.17 -4.38 -4.79
C GLY A 76 6.50 -5.09 -5.11
N GLY A 77 7.64 -4.41 -4.90
CA GLY A 77 8.99 -4.87 -5.28
C GLY A 77 9.49 -4.18 -6.56
N SER A 78 10.60 -4.65 -7.11
CA SER A 78 11.11 -4.14 -8.40
C SER A 78 10.35 -4.79 -9.55
N ARG A 79 9.48 -4.03 -10.23
CA ARG A 79 8.86 -4.45 -11.49
C ARG A 79 9.96 -4.50 -12.57
N HIS A 80 10.24 -5.69 -13.10
CA HIS A 80 11.10 -5.83 -14.28
C HIS A 80 10.21 -5.64 -15.51
N ASP A 81 10.32 -4.49 -16.19
CA ASP A 81 9.66 -4.31 -17.48
C ASP A 81 10.23 -5.32 -18.48
N PHE A 82 9.35 -6.16 -19.04
CA PHE A 82 9.71 -7.03 -20.15
C PHE A 82 9.80 -6.18 -21.42
N ASN A 83 11.02 -5.97 -21.91
CA ASN A 83 11.30 -5.39 -23.24
C ASN A 83 10.99 -6.39 -24.36
#